data_AF-A0AAV1ZVP2-F1
#
_entry.id   AF-A0AAV1ZVP2-F1
#
_cell.length_a   1.000
_cell.length_b   1.000
_cell.length_c   1.000
_cell.angle_alpha   90.00
_cell.angle_beta   90.00
_cell.angle_gamma   90.00
#
_symmetry.space_group_name_H-M   'P 1'
#
loop_
_entity.id
_entity.type
_entity.pdbx_description
1 polymer ?
#
loop_
_entity_poly.entity_id
_entity_poly.type
_entity_poly.pdbx_seq_one_letter_code
_entity_poly.pdbx_strand_id
1 'polypeptide(L)'
;MIVEDMRPNGMSPEGIKEILLYIDLLIDVNDIVPQGVSEKEARKIFLKNFNDYLAKRNTSLSYDDPDMFPIKCKDGKCRWNTNTVIFKKMLEDIYSVIPESSGRFDGPALFMYGTESNFKVGEDESNIKKLFPNAKLVGVKGAGHMVHLFPEFMSEVIKFINKKSNSIKEEF
;
A
#
# COMPACT_ATOMS: atom_id res chain seq x y z
N MET A 1 -12.94 -11.66 4.79
CA MET A 1 -12.18 -10.62 4.06
C MET A 1 -10.95 -10.27 4.88
N ILE A 2 -9.80 -9.99 4.26
CA ILE A 2 -8.63 -9.43 4.93
C ILE A 2 -8.39 -8.07 4.29
N VAL A 3 -8.23 -7.04 5.11
CA VAL A 3 -7.99 -5.66 4.70
C VAL A 3 -6.68 -5.23 5.36
N GLU A 4 -5.72 -4.85 4.53
CA GLU A 4 -4.40 -4.40 4.96
C GLU A 4 -4.36 -2.88 4.94
N ASP A 5 -4.12 -2.29 6.11
CA ASP A 5 -3.87 -0.87 6.38
C ASP A 5 -4.67 0.11 5.51
N MET A 6 -5.98 -0.12 5.40
CA MET A 6 -6.90 0.66 4.58
C MET A 6 -8.23 0.84 5.31
N ARG A 7 -8.92 1.94 5.01
CA ARG A 7 -10.26 2.24 5.53
C ARG A 7 -11.28 2.43 4.39
N PRO A 8 -12.59 2.24 4.63
CA PRO A 8 -13.60 2.21 3.56
C PRO A 8 -13.79 3.54 2.81
N ASN A 9 -13.52 4.68 3.45
CA ASN A 9 -13.75 6.01 2.87
C ASN A 9 -12.44 6.73 2.51
N GLY A 10 -11.63 6.07 1.69
CA GLY A 10 -10.34 6.61 1.24
C GLY A 10 -9.31 6.71 2.37
N MET A 11 -8.33 7.58 2.25
CA MET A 11 -7.24 7.72 3.22
C MET A 11 -7.44 8.95 4.11
N SER A 12 -6.72 9.02 5.22
CA SER A 12 -6.65 10.25 6.01
C SER A 12 -5.98 11.38 5.20
N PRO A 13 -6.21 12.66 5.54
CA PRO A 13 -5.47 13.78 4.95
C PRO A 13 -3.95 13.62 5.04
N GLU A 14 -3.44 13.10 6.16
CA GLU A 14 -2.02 12.84 6.38
C GLU A 14 -1.48 11.73 5.46
N GLY A 15 -2.25 10.65 5.29
CA GLY A 15 -1.90 9.56 4.39
C GLY A 15 -1.89 10.00 2.92
N ILE A 16 -2.85 10.85 2.52
CA ILE A 16 -2.86 11.45 1.17
C ILE A 16 -1.61 12.31 0.97
N LYS A 17 -1.26 13.16 1.95
CA LYS A 17 -0.07 13.99 1.89
C LYS A 17 1.22 13.16 1.76
N GLU A 18 1.33 12.08 2.53
CA GLU A 18 2.46 11.15 2.45
C GLU A 18 2.58 10.52 1.05
N ILE A 19 1.48 10.04 0.49
CA ILE A 19 1.49 9.44 -0.85
C ILE A 19 1.80 10.47 -1.93
N LEU A 20 1.28 11.70 -1.83
CA LEU A 20 1.60 12.76 -2.77
C LEU A 20 3.10 13.09 -2.77
N LEU A 21 3.74 13.12 -1.59
CA LEU A 21 5.21 13.29 -1.49
C LEU A 21 5.95 12.14 -2.17
N TYR A 22 5.48 10.89 -2.01
CA TYR A 22 6.06 9.74 -2.69
C TYR A 22 5.87 9.79 -4.21
N ILE A 23 4.70 10.24 -4.68
CA ILE A 23 4.43 10.39 -6.11
C ILE A 23 5.26 11.51 -6.73
N ASP A 24 5.43 12.63 -6.04
CA ASP A 24 6.32 13.70 -6.48
C ASP A 24 7.76 13.23 -6.62
N LEU A 25 8.23 12.48 -5.62
CA LEU A 25 9.51 11.81 -5.67
C LEU A 25 9.62 10.90 -6.91
N LEU A 26 8.62 10.06 -7.18
CA LEU A 26 8.62 9.16 -8.33
C LEU A 26 8.59 9.91 -9.67
N ILE A 27 7.87 11.03 -9.75
CA ILE A 27 7.86 11.89 -10.94
C ILE A 27 9.26 12.46 -11.17
N ASP A 28 9.90 13.01 -10.14
CA ASP A 28 11.24 13.60 -10.22
C ASP A 28 12.29 12.59 -10.71
N VAL A 29 12.17 11.32 -10.32
CA VAL A 29 13.11 10.27 -10.73
C VAL A 29 12.68 9.51 -11.97
N ASN A 30 11.50 9.76 -12.54
CA ASN A 30 11.05 9.04 -13.73
C ASN A 30 11.97 9.30 -14.94
N ASP A 31 12.53 10.51 -15.03
CA ASP A 31 13.42 10.90 -16.13
C ASP A 31 14.80 10.22 -16.06
N ILE A 32 15.14 9.57 -14.94
CA ILE A 32 16.39 8.82 -14.78
C ILE A 32 16.27 7.32 -15.08
N VAL A 33 15.15 6.87 -15.68
CA VAL A 33 15.00 5.48 -16.12
C VAL A 33 16.07 5.14 -17.19
N PRO A 34 16.94 4.14 -16.95
CA PRO A 34 18.05 3.81 -17.85
C PRO A 34 17.57 3.35 -19.23
N GLN A 35 18.25 3.77 -20.28
CA GLN A 35 17.97 3.40 -21.67
C GLN A 35 19.05 2.46 -22.23
N GLY A 36 18.73 1.73 -23.29
CA GLY A 36 19.66 0.85 -24.00
C GLY A 36 20.00 -0.46 -23.28
N VAL A 37 19.24 -0.80 -22.24
CA VAL A 37 19.49 -1.98 -21.39
C VAL A 37 18.25 -2.90 -21.35
N SER A 38 18.44 -4.11 -20.83
CA SER A 38 17.31 -5.02 -20.57
C SER A 38 16.41 -4.50 -19.43
N GLU A 39 15.16 -4.96 -19.37
CA GLU A 39 14.22 -4.60 -18.29
C GLU A 39 14.77 -4.92 -16.89
N LYS A 40 15.46 -6.06 -16.76
CA LYS A 40 16.09 -6.49 -15.50
C LYS A 40 17.24 -5.58 -15.10
N GLU A 41 18.06 -5.15 -16.05
CA GLU A 41 19.16 -4.21 -15.79
C GLU A 41 18.64 -2.82 -15.47
N ALA A 42 17.62 -2.34 -16.20
CA ALA A 42 16.99 -1.05 -15.95
C ALA A 42 16.48 -0.93 -14.51
N ARG A 43 15.77 -1.96 -14.01
CA ARG A 43 15.29 -1.98 -12.62
C ARG A 43 16.42 -1.96 -11.59
N LYS A 44 17.49 -2.73 -11.82
CA LYS A 44 18.64 -2.78 -10.91
C LYS A 44 19.39 -1.44 -10.84
N ILE A 45 19.64 -0.82 -12.00
CA ILE A 45 20.32 0.48 -12.07
C ILE A 45 19.43 1.56 -11.44
N PHE A 46 18.13 1.54 -11.75
CA PHE A 46 17.16 2.47 -11.17
C PHE A 46 17.10 2.36 -9.64
N LEU A 47 16.98 1.14 -9.09
CA LEU A 47 17.00 0.89 -7.64
C LEU A 47 18.22 1.52 -6.97
N LYS A 48 19.42 1.30 -7.53
CA LYS A 48 20.65 1.91 -7.01
C LYS A 48 20.56 3.43 -7.00
N ASN A 49 20.21 4.03 -8.14
CA ASN A 49 20.11 5.49 -8.27
C ASN A 49 19.05 6.09 -7.33
N PHE A 50 17.95 5.37 -7.14
CA PHE A 50 16.86 5.76 -6.25
C PHE A 50 17.31 5.76 -4.79
N ASN A 51 17.99 4.69 -4.34
CA ASN A 51 18.58 4.64 -3.00
C ASN A 51 19.64 5.74 -2.80
N ASP A 52 20.49 6.01 -3.80
CA ASP A 52 21.45 7.12 -3.75
C ASP A 52 20.75 8.49 -3.63
N TYR A 53 19.63 8.67 -4.33
CA TYR A 53 18.81 9.88 -4.25
C TYR A 53 18.17 10.04 -2.86
N LEU A 54 17.68 8.94 -2.27
CA LEU A 54 17.13 8.91 -0.91
C LEU A 54 18.20 9.23 0.13
N ALA A 55 19.38 8.59 0.05
CA ALA A 55 20.49 8.84 0.97
C ALA A 55 20.90 10.32 1.02
N LYS A 56 20.89 11.02 -0.11
CA LYS A 56 21.19 12.46 -0.20
C LYS A 56 20.18 13.36 0.52
N ARG A 57 18.99 12.85 0.85
CA ARG A 57 17.93 13.57 1.57
C ARG A 57 17.89 13.26 3.07
N ASN A 58 18.91 12.60 3.60
CA ASN A 58 18.98 12.18 5.01
C ASN A 58 17.78 11.35 5.46
N THR A 59 17.17 10.58 4.55
CA THR A 59 16.15 9.61 4.92
C THR A 59 16.78 8.29 5.33
N SER A 60 16.13 7.57 6.25
CA SER A 60 16.47 6.19 6.60
C SER A 60 15.87 5.14 5.64
N LEU A 61 15.08 5.58 4.66
CA LEU A 61 14.45 4.70 3.68
C LEU A 61 15.48 4.15 2.69
N SER A 62 15.44 2.83 2.50
CA SER A 62 16.13 2.15 1.42
C SER A 62 15.29 0.98 0.93
N TYR A 63 15.50 0.59 -0.32
CA TYR A 63 14.84 -0.52 -0.96
C TYR A 63 15.87 -1.55 -1.44
N ASP A 64 15.48 -2.81 -1.54
CA ASP A 64 16.35 -3.92 -1.91
C ASP A 64 15.80 -4.77 -3.07
N ASP A 65 14.48 -4.75 -3.29
CA ASP A 65 13.83 -5.45 -4.39
C ASP A 65 13.72 -4.55 -5.65
N PRO A 66 14.44 -4.84 -6.75
CA PRO A 66 14.31 -4.10 -7.99
C PRO A 66 12.95 -4.31 -8.68
N ASP A 67 12.25 -5.42 -8.42
CA ASP A 67 10.97 -5.74 -9.05
C ASP A 67 9.81 -4.91 -8.51
N MET A 68 10.02 -4.14 -7.43
CA MET A 68 9.05 -3.15 -6.95
C MET A 68 8.83 -2.00 -7.94
N PHE A 69 9.79 -1.73 -8.82
CA PHE A 69 9.70 -0.63 -9.78
C PHE A 69 9.07 -1.12 -11.10
N PRO A 70 7.90 -0.59 -11.49
CA PRO A 70 7.19 -1.01 -12.70
C PRO A 70 7.84 -0.45 -13.96
N ILE A 71 9.13 -0.66 -14.16
CA ILE A 71 9.84 -0.30 -15.38
C ILE A 71 9.58 -1.38 -16.44
N LYS A 72 9.25 -0.93 -17.65
CA LYS A 72 9.09 -1.77 -18.85
C LYS A 72 10.01 -1.28 -19.96
N CYS A 73 10.66 -2.23 -20.62
CA CYS A 73 11.56 -1.94 -21.74
C CYS A 73 11.13 -2.63 -23.03
N LYS A 74 11.22 -1.93 -24.15
CA LYS A 74 10.99 -2.45 -25.50
C LYS A 74 12.00 -1.84 -26.46
N ASP A 75 12.73 -2.68 -27.20
CA ASP A 75 13.74 -2.26 -28.19
C ASP A 75 14.78 -1.27 -27.61
N GLY A 76 15.25 -1.54 -26.39
CA GLY A 76 16.19 -0.67 -25.67
C GLY A 76 15.57 0.63 -25.12
N LYS A 77 14.28 0.89 -25.33
CA LYS A 77 13.57 2.03 -24.73
C LYS A 77 12.86 1.58 -23.47
N CYS A 78 13.24 2.15 -22.34
CA CYS A 78 12.67 1.84 -21.03
C CYS A 78 11.82 3.00 -20.53
N ARG A 79 10.71 2.69 -19.87
CA ARG A 79 9.83 3.68 -19.25
C ARG A 79 9.24 3.15 -17.96
N TRP A 80 8.90 4.05 -17.06
CA TRP A 80 7.98 3.75 -15.99
C TRP A 80 6.60 3.40 -16.58
N ASN A 81 6.03 2.29 -16.14
CA ASN A 81 4.84 1.69 -16.72
C ASN A 81 3.55 2.10 -15.99
N THR A 82 3.53 3.30 -15.41
CA THR A 82 2.31 3.94 -14.90
C THR A 82 2.26 5.40 -15.33
N ASN A 83 1.06 5.97 -15.39
CA ASN A 83 0.90 7.40 -15.64
C ASN A 83 0.89 8.15 -14.30
N THR A 84 2.09 8.46 -13.80
CA THR A 84 2.29 9.12 -12.51
C THR A 84 1.65 10.51 -12.45
N VAL A 85 1.59 11.23 -13.58
CA VAL A 85 0.92 12.54 -13.69
C VAL A 85 -0.59 12.43 -13.47
N ILE A 86 -1.26 11.48 -14.15
CA ILE A 86 -2.69 11.25 -13.93
C ILE A 86 -2.93 10.76 -12.50
N PHE A 87 -2.09 9.86 -12.00
CA PHE A 87 -2.24 9.34 -10.65
C PHE A 87 -2.11 10.42 -9.59
N LYS A 88 -1.14 11.33 -9.72
CA LYS A 88 -1.01 12.52 -8.85
C LYS A 88 -2.29 13.36 -8.88
N LYS A 89 -2.78 13.70 -10.07
CA LYS A 89 -4.01 14.51 -10.23
C LYS A 89 -5.23 13.83 -9.60
N MET A 90 -5.33 12.50 -9.68
CA MET A 90 -6.39 11.76 -9.01
C MET A 90 -6.27 11.80 -7.49
N LEU A 91 -5.06 11.74 -6.94
CA LEU A 91 -4.82 11.82 -5.50
C LEU A 91 -5.06 13.23 -4.93
N GLU A 92 -4.77 14.28 -5.70
CA GLU A 92 -5.07 15.67 -5.34
C GLU A 92 -6.56 15.93 -5.15
N ASP A 93 -7.42 15.16 -5.83
CA ASP A 93 -8.87 15.24 -5.76
C ASP A 93 -9.50 13.88 -5.42
N ILE A 94 -8.86 13.13 -4.51
CA ILE A 94 -9.23 11.74 -4.24
C ILE A 94 -10.69 11.59 -3.79
N TYR A 95 -11.24 12.61 -3.11
CA TYR A 95 -12.60 12.60 -2.61
C TYR A 95 -13.67 12.82 -3.69
N SER A 96 -13.31 13.36 -4.86
CA SER A 96 -14.24 13.43 -5.99
C SER A 96 -14.32 12.12 -6.77
N VAL A 97 -13.27 11.29 -6.69
CA VAL A 97 -13.15 10.01 -7.43
C VAL A 97 -13.50 8.78 -6.60
N ILE A 98 -13.37 8.84 -5.27
CA ILE A 98 -13.79 7.75 -4.37
C ILE A 98 -15.19 8.08 -3.82
N PRO A 99 -16.25 7.38 -4.25
CA PRO A 99 -17.57 7.57 -3.68
C PRO A 99 -17.56 7.13 -2.21
N GLU A 100 -18.47 7.71 -1.41
CA GLU A 100 -18.69 7.20 -0.06
C GLU A 100 -19.02 5.71 -0.10
N SER A 101 -18.36 4.94 0.76
CA SER A 101 -18.63 3.52 0.87
C SER A 101 -20.07 3.29 1.30
N SER A 102 -20.78 2.47 0.54
CA SER A 102 -22.15 2.07 0.80
C SER A 102 -22.27 0.56 0.87
N GLY A 103 -23.37 0.09 1.47
CA GLY A 103 -23.63 -1.33 1.68
C GLY A 103 -23.11 -1.85 3.01
N ARG A 104 -23.13 -3.19 3.15
CA ARG A 104 -22.77 -3.88 4.38
C ARG A 104 -22.22 -5.25 4.05
N PHE A 105 -21.15 -5.65 4.73
CA PHE A 105 -20.55 -6.97 4.65
C PHE A 105 -20.68 -7.66 6.01
N ASP A 106 -21.66 -8.55 6.12
CA ASP A 106 -21.92 -9.32 7.34
C ASP A 106 -20.96 -10.51 7.53
N GLY A 107 -20.07 -10.77 6.58
CA GLY A 107 -19.05 -11.81 6.76
C GLY A 107 -17.96 -11.40 7.75
N PRO A 108 -17.17 -12.37 8.26
CA PRO A 108 -15.96 -12.07 9.02
C PRO A 108 -14.97 -11.25 8.19
N ALA A 109 -14.46 -10.16 8.78
CA ALA A 109 -13.41 -9.34 8.20
C ALA A 109 -12.26 -9.18 9.21
N LEU A 110 -11.02 -9.18 8.72
CA LEU A 110 -9.84 -8.85 9.51
C LEU A 110 -9.25 -7.56 8.92
N PHE A 111 -9.20 -6.50 9.72
CA PHE A 111 -8.52 -5.26 9.39
C PHE A 111 -7.21 -5.24 10.18
N MET A 112 -6.08 -5.37 9.50
CA MET A 112 -4.75 -5.25 10.10
C MET A 112 -4.13 -3.92 9.68
N TYR A 113 -3.66 -3.13 10.63
CA TYR A 113 -3.15 -1.78 10.36
C TYR A 113 -1.96 -1.43 11.25
N GLY A 114 -1.13 -0.50 10.81
CA GLY A 114 0.04 -0.06 11.55
C GLY A 114 -0.34 1.00 12.58
N THR A 115 0.17 0.92 13.82
CA THR A 115 -0.13 1.98 14.82
C THR A 115 0.50 3.32 14.47
N GLU A 116 1.58 3.30 13.70
CA GLU A 116 2.27 4.50 13.20
C GLU A 116 1.84 4.84 11.77
N SER A 117 0.91 4.09 11.16
CA SER A 117 0.39 4.41 9.84
C SER A 117 -0.33 5.74 9.85
N ASN A 118 -0.04 6.58 8.85
CA ASN A 118 -0.78 7.81 8.67
C ASN A 118 -2.22 7.56 8.23
N PHE A 119 -2.63 6.36 7.83
CA PHE A 119 -4.00 6.09 7.34
C PHE A 119 -5.04 6.06 8.47
N LYS A 120 -4.59 6.04 9.73
CA LYS A 120 -5.43 6.14 10.94
C LYS A 120 -6.60 5.16 10.97
N VAL A 121 -6.38 3.93 10.49
CA VAL A 121 -7.42 2.89 10.39
C VAL A 121 -8.08 2.62 11.75
N GLY A 122 -7.29 2.59 12.83
CA GLY A 122 -7.82 2.38 14.18
C GLY A 122 -8.77 3.49 14.66
N GLU A 123 -8.59 4.73 14.20
CA GLU A 123 -9.47 5.85 14.54
C GLU A 123 -10.80 5.79 13.77
N ASP A 124 -10.86 5.03 12.66
CA ASP A 124 -12.04 4.87 11.82
C ASP A 124 -12.90 3.65 12.19
N GLU A 125 -12.67 3.03 13.36
CA GLU A 125 -13.35 1.80 13.79
C GLU A 125 -14.87 1.92 13.70
N SER A 126 -15.45 3.06 14.10
CA SER A 126 -16.91 3.25 14.06
C SER A 126 -17.46 3.12 12.64
N ASN A 127 -16.81 3.72 11.65
CA ASN A 127 -17.26 3.65 10.26
C ASN A 127 -16.97 2.28 9.64
N ILE A 128 -15.82 1.68 9.96
CA ILE A 128 -15.52 0.30 9.60
C ILE A 128 -16.61 -0.63 10.12
N LYS A 129 -17.02 -0.50 11.39
CA LYS A 129 -18.04 -1.37 12.02
C LYS A 129 -19.45 -1.16 11.48
N LYS A 130 -19.79 0.03 10.95
CA LYS A 130 -21.05 0.24 10.24
C LYS A 130 -21.14 -0.62 8.98
N LEU A 131 -20.05 -0.69 8.21
CA LEU A 131 -19.95 -1.42 6.94
C LEU A 131 -19.56 -2.90 7.15
N PHE A 132 -18.77 -3.21 8.17
CA PHE A 132 -18.20 -4.51 8.51
C PHE A 132 -18.44 -4.83 10.00
N PRO A 133 -19.66 -5.19 10.39
CA PRO A 133 -20.04 -5.39 11.80
C PRO A 133 -19.18 -6.45 12.50
N ASN A 134 -18.89 -7.52 11.74
CA ASN A 134 -18.11 -8.67 12.18
C ASN A 134 -16.59 -8.49 11.94
N ALA A 135 -16.13 -7.25 11.74
CA ALA A 135 -14.70 -6.95 11.62
C ALA A 135 -13.95 -7.19 12.94
N LYS A 136 -12.79 -7.83 12.87
CA LYS A 136 -11.75 -7.77 13.89
C LYS A 136 -10.71 -6.75 13.43
N LEU A 137 -10.43 -5.77 14.28
CA LEU A 137 -9.38 -4.77 14.04
C LEU A 137 -8.14 -5.18 14.84
N VAL A 138 -6.96 -5.17 14.21
CA VAL A 138 -5.68 -5.51 14.83
C VAL A 138 -4.63 -4.48 14.46
N GLY A 139 -4.19 -3.71 15.45
CA GLY A 139 -3.07 -2.77 15.31
C GLY A 139 -1.72 -3.48 15.51
N VAL A 140 -0.80 -3.32 14.56
CA VAL A 140 0.58 -3.79 14.64
C VAL A 140 1.45 -2.66 15.17
N LYS A 141 1.95 -2.80 16.40
CA LYS A 141 2.68 -1.75 17.10
C LYS A 141 3.99 -1.41 16.40
N GLY A 142 4.23 -0.12 16.16
CA GLY A 142 5.45 0.38 15.52
C GLY A 142 5.47 0.22 14.00
N ALA A 143 4.44 -0.39 13.41
CA ALA A 143 4.32 -0.49 11.96
C ALA A 143 3.70 0.77 11.35
N GLY A 144 4.25 1.18 10.21
CA GLY A 144 3.62 2.13 9.28
C GLY A 144 2.67 1.41 8.32
N HIS A 145 2.58 1.88 7.06
CA HIS A 145 1.65 1.31 6.08
C HIS A 145 1.96 -0.14 5.68
N MET A 146 3.25 -0.49 5.56
CA MET A 146 3.71 -1.82 5.13
C MET A 146 3.63 -2.85 6.27
N VAL A 147 2.43 -3.10 6.80
CA VAL A 147 2.22 -4.03 7.91
C VAL A 147 2.57 -5.47 7.55
N HIS A 148 2.50 -5.86 6.27
CA HIS A 148 2.91 -7.19 5.81
C HIS A 148 4.39 -7.53 6.05
N LEU A 149 5.25 -6.52 6.28
CA LEU A 149 6.66 -6.74 6.64
C LEU A 149 6.84 -7.16 8.10
N PHE A 150 5.80 -7.02 8.93
CA PHE A 150 5.85 -7.35 10.35
C PHE A 150 5.43 -8.81 10.59
N PRO A 151 6.12 -9.55 11.47
CA PRO A 151 5.83 -10.97 11.71
C PRO A 151 4.40 -11.22 12.22
N GLU A 152 3.80 -10.26 12.92
CA GLU A 152 2.43 -10.31 13.42
C GLU A 152 1.41 -10.51 12.30
N PHE A 153 1.64 -9.90 11.13
CA PHE A 153 0.72 -9.94 9.99
C PHE A 153 0.44 -11.37 9.54
N MET A 154 1.50 -12.12 9.24
CA MET A 154 1.36 -13.52 8.82
C MET A 154 0.68 -14.38 9.87
N SER A 155 1.02 -14.18 11.15
CA SER A 155 0.46 -14.97 12.24
C SER A 155 -1.05 -14.74 12.41
N GLU A 156 -1.52 -13.50 12.31
CA GLU A 156 -2.94 -13.16 12.45
C GLU A 156 -3.76 -13.53 11.20
N VAL A 157 -3.18 -13.37 10.01
CA VAL A 157 -3.78 -13.83 8.75
C VAL A 157 -4.02 -15.34 8.78
N ILE A 158 -3.01 -16.14 9.17
CA ILE A 158 -3.13 -17.60 9.25
C ILE A 158 -4.20 -17.99 10.28
N LYS A 159 -4.19 -17.38 11.48
CA LYS A 159 -5.23 -17.62 12.50
C LYS A 159 -6.63 -17.33 11.97
N PHE A 160 -6.81 -16.21 11.28
CA PHE A 160 -8.10 -15.80 10.74
C PHE A 160 -8.62 -16.76 9.66
N ILE A 161 -7.75 -17.16 8.73
CA ILE A 161 -8.09 -18.13 7.68
C ILE A 161 -8.48 -19.48 8.29
N ASN A 162 -7.69 -19.98 9.25
CA ASN A 162 -7.94 -21.27 9.89
C ASN A 162 -9.22 -21.29 10.72
N LYS A 163 -9.53 -20.19 11.42
CA LYS A 163 -10.79 -20.07 12.19
C LYS A 163 -12.02 -20.23 11.29
N LYS A 164 -11.97 -19.68 10.07
CA LYS A 164 -13.05 -19.81 9.08
C LYS A 164 -13.23 -21.26 8.59
N SER A 165 -12.14 -22.03 8.48
CA SER A 165 -12.19 -23.43 8.06
C SER A 165 -12.89 -24.33 9.09
N ASN A 166 -12.69 -24.06 10.38
CA ASN A 166 -13.30 -24.84 11.46
C ASN A 166 -14.80 -24.52 11.66
N SER A 167 -15.22 -23.27 11.47
CA SER A 167 -16.64 -22.89 11.60
C SER A 167 -17.55 -23.45 10.50
N ILE A 168 -16.99 -23.93 9.38
CA ILE A 168 -17.76 -24.58 8.30
C ILE A 168 -17.94 -26.09 8.57
N LYS A 169 -17.11 -26.69 9.42
CA LYS A 169 -17.17 -28.12 9.74
C LYS A 169 -18.17 -28.48 10.83
N GLU A 170 -18.71 -27.50 11.55
CA GLU A 170 -19.68 -27.72 12.64
C GLU A 170 -21.15 -27.62 12.17
N GLU A 171 -21.41 -27.40 10.89
CA GLU A 171 -22.77 -27.28 10.32
C GLU A 171 -23.27 -28.54 9.58
N PHE A 172 -22.65 -29.72 9.79
CA PHE A 172 -23.09 -31.00 9.21
C PHE A 172 -23.20 -32.12 10.24
#